data_AF-A0AAW0UVS2-F1
#
_entry.id   AF-A0AAW0UVS2-F1
#
_cell.length_a   1.000
_cell.length_b   1.000
_cell.length_c   1.000
_cell.angle_alpha   90.00
_cell.angle_beta   90.00
_cell.angle_gamma   90.00
#
_symmetry.space_group_name_H-M   'P 1'
#
loop_
_entity.id
_entity.type
_entity.pdbx_description
1 polymer ?
#
loop_
_entity_poly.entity_id
_entity_poly.type
_entity_poly.pdbx_seq_one_letter_code
_entity_poly.pdbx_strand_id
1 'polypeptide(L)'
;MSLWLLQKIWSWLDREAMLAVETALFFSWGVLMESPPPRHPQQDSGRILVGWWLLTATVIATAYRSSLVAHLTVLSFPSPIDSMEDLASRPDWSWGCRDFKGSIFLFFNQTKDPIMREVYKNCEFCETEEGLGKVLAGKFSYIDFESILTRALGKTHQRDWQSTCLPPEFVPL
;
A
#
# COMPACT_ATOMS: atom_id res chain seq x y z
N MET A 1 5.13 -44.98 5.51
CA MET A 1 6.18 -45.68 6.29
C MET A 1 7.22 -44.72 6.89
N SER A 2 7.46 -43.55 6.29
CA SER A 2 8.31 -42.48 6.84
C SER A 2 7.72 -41.77 8.07
N LEU A 3 6.41 -41.57 8.11
CA LEU A 3 5.70 -40.91 9.23
C LEU A 3 5.74 -41.73 10.54
N TRP A 4 5.77 -43.06 10.43
CA TRP A 4 5.92 -43.96 11.58
C TRP A 4 7.36 -43.96 12.12
N LEU A 5 8.35 -43.85 11.24
CA LEU A 5 9.75 -43.71 11.62
C LEU A 5 10.01 -42.36 12.29
N LEU A 6 9.39 -41.28 11.79
CA LEU A 6 9.49 -39.95 12.40
C LEU A 6 8.79 -39.87 13.76
N GLN A 7 7.61 -40.46 13.93
CA GLN A 7 6.97 -40.55 15.26
C GLN A 7 7.77 -41.44 16.22
N LYS A 8 8.38 -42.51 15.72
CA LYS A 8 9.19 -43.41 16.54
C LYS A 8 10.52 -42.77 16.94
N ILE A 9 11.16 -42.03 16.05
CA ILE A 9 12.34 -41.20 16.32
C ILE A 9 12.01 -40.07 17.28
N TRP A 10 10.85 -39.40 17.13
CA TRP A 10 10.38 -38.39 18.07
C TRP A 10 10.12 -38.97 19.48
N SER A 11 9.56 -40.19 19.56
CA SER A 11 9.38 -40.92 20.83
C SER A 11 10.67 -41.51 21.41
N TRP A 12 11.72 -41.63 20.59
CA TRP A 12 13.05 -42.09 20.99
C TRP A 12 13.87 -40.90 21.50
N LEU A 13 13.67 -39.72 20.89
CA LEU A 13 14.23 -38.43 21.31
C LEU A 13 13.62 -37.94 22.63
N ASP A 14 12.32 -38.13 22.89
CA ASP A 14 11.68 -37.84 24.20
C ASP A 14 12.18 -38.77 25.33
N ARG A 15 12.94 -39.83 25.00
CA ARG A 15 13.41 -40.86 25.93
C ARG A 15 14.81 -40.59 26.50
N GLU A 16 15.59 -39.73 25.84
CA GLU A 16 16.79 -39.18 26.45
C GLU A 16 16.39 -37.87 27.11
N ALA A 17 16.59 -37.77 28.43
CA ALA A 17 16.38 -36.56 29.20
C ALA A 17 17.32 -35.47 28.67
N MET A 18 16.90 -34.79 27.61
CA MET A 18 17.62 -33.70 26.99
C MET A 18 17.74 -32.59 28.02
N LEU A 19 18.99 -32.13 28.20
CA LEU A 19 19.47 -31.12 29.12
C LEU A 19 18.38 -30.10 29.50
N ALA A 20 18.23 -29.79 30.80
CA ALA A 20 17.18 -28.89 31.32
C ALA A 20 17.00 -27.59 30.49
N VAL A 21 18.10 -27.11 29.90
CA VAL A 21 18.15 -25.93 29.00
C VAL A 21 17.40 -26.16 27.69
N GLU A 22 17.59 -27.29 27.01
CA GLU A 22 16.91 -27.58 25.74
C GLU A 22 15.41 -27.69 25.93
N THR A 23 14.96 -28.41 26.97
CA THR A 23 13.54 -28.49 27.31
C THR A 23 12.95 -27.14 27.70
N ALA A 24 13.72 -26.27 28.36
CA ALA A 24 13.27 -24.92 28.71
C ALA A 24 13.18 -24.01 27.47
N LEU A 25 14.14 -24.10 26.54
CA LEU A 25 14.12 -23.34 25.30
C LEU A 25 12.94 -23.75 24.40
N PHE A 26 12.71 -25.05 24.21
CA PHE A 26 11.54 -25.53 23.45
C PHE A 26 10.22 -25.21 24.15
N PHE A 27 10.18 -25.22 25.48
CA PHE A 27 9.02 -24.77 26.24
C PHE A 27 8.76 -23.27 26.05
N SER A 28 9.78 -22.42 26.17
CA SER A 28 9.69 -20.97 25.94
C SER A 28 9.28 -20.62 24.50
N TRP A 29 9.77 -21.38 23.52
CA TRP A 29 9.40 -21.27 22.11
C TRP A 29 7.95 -21.72 21.84
N GLY A 30 7.52 -22.85 22.41
CA GLY A 30 6.14 -23.31 22.28
C GLY A 30 5.13 -22.34 22.90
N VAL A 31 5.48 -21.72 24.03
CA VAL A 31 4.68 -20.66 24.65
C VAL A 31 4.60 -19.41 23.77
N LEU A 32 5.68 -19.07 23.04
CA LEU A 32 5.69 -17.97 22.07
C LEU A 32 4.80 -18.25 20.85
N MET A 33 4.76 -19.49 20.38
CA MET A 33 3.95 -19.92 19.21
C MET A 33 2.48 -20.22 19.56
N GLU A 34 2.01 -19.86 20.76
CA GLU A 34 0.67 -20.20 21.27
C GLU A 34 0.36 -21.72 21.23
N SER A 35 1.40 -22.56 21.07
CA SER A 35 1.35 -24.02 20.99
C SER A 35 2.18 -24.63 22.12
N PRO A 36 1.76 -24.46 23.38
CA PRO A 36 2.54 -24.93 24.51
C PRO A 36 2.59 -26.48 24.55
N PRO A 37 3.72 -27.08 24.93
CA PRO A 37 3.81 -28.52 25.12
C PRO A 37 2.90 -28.99 26.27
N PRO A 38 2.40 -30.24 26.24
CA PRO A 38 1.39 -30.73 27.17
C PRO A 38 1.86 -30.85 28.63
N ARG A 39 3.16 -30.79 28.91
CA ARG A 39 3.74 -30.84 30.26
C ARG A 39 3.96 -29.43 30.80
N HIS A 40 3.26 -29.06 31.87
CA HIS A 40 3.42 -27.79 32.58
C HIS A 40 4.26 -27.98 33.86
N PRO A 41 5.00 -26.95 34.31
CA PRO A 41 5.74 -27.03 35.58
C PRO A 41 4.77 -27.22 36.76
N GLN A 42 5.03 -28.24 37.59
CA GLN A 42 4.24 -28.53 38.79
C GLN A 42 4.57 -27.61 39.98
N GLN A 43 5.74 -26.96 39.96
CA GLN A 43 6.18 -26.06 41.03
C GLN A 43 5.53 -24.67 40.92
N ASP A 44 5.09 -24.09 42.03
CA ASP A 44 4.40 -22.79 42.05
C ASP A 44 5.26 -21.64 41.51
N SER A 45 6.57 -21.66 41.77
CA SER A 45 7.53 -20.70 41.21
C SER A 45 7.63 -20.77 39.68
N GLY A 46 7.50 -21.97 39.12
CA GLY A 46 7.49 -22.18 37.66
C GLY A 46 6.26 -21.57 37.01
N ARG A 47 5.10 -21.62 37.68
CA ARG A 47 3.85 -21.04 37.15
C ARG A 47 3.90 -19.52 37.05
N ILE A 48 4.49 -18.84 38.05
CA ILE A 48 4.67 -17.39 38.05
C ILE A 48 5.61 -16.96 36.91
N LEU A 49 6.71 -17.69 36.70
CA LEU A 49 7.66 -17.42 35.61
C LEU A 49 7.00 -17.57 34.23
N VAL A 50 6.19 -18.62 34.04
CA VAL A 50 5.44 -18.85 32.79
C VAL A 50 4.42 -17.72 32.55
N GLY A 51 3.71 -17.27 33.60
CA GLY A 51 2.78 -16.16 33.51
C GLY A 51 3.45 -14.84 33.08
N TRP A 52 4.61 -14.52 33.68
CA TRP A 52 5.40 -13.34 33.29
C TRP A 52 5.91 -13.43 31.84
N TRP A 53 6.37 -14.62 31.45
CA TRP A 53 6.84 -14.88 30.09
C TRP A 53 5.71 -14.74 29.06
N LEU A 54 4.52 -15.27 29.35
CA LEU A 54 3.32 -15.14 28.49
C LEU A 54 2.94 -13.68 28.25
N LEU A 55 2.93 -12.85 29.30
CA LEU A 55 2.67 -11.42 29.17
C LEU A 55 3.70 -10.74 28.27
N THR A 56 4.98 -11.02 28.50
CA THR A 56 6.08 -10.45 27.72
C THR A 56 6.00 -10.88 26.24
N ALA A 57 5.79 -12.18 25.98
CA ALA A 57 5.66 -12.72 24.64
C ALA A 57 4.45 -12.14 23.88
N THR A 58 3.32 -11.96 24.56
CA THR A 58 2.11 -11.35 23.98
C THR A 58 2.39 -9.90 23.56
N VAL A 59 3.07 -9.12 24.38
CA VAL A 59 3.44 -7.72 24.06
C VAL A 59 4.35 -7.67 22.84
N ILE A 60 5.38 -8.53 22.76
CA ILE A 60 6.29 -8.57 21.62
C ILE A 60 5.56 -8.99 20.33
N ALA A 61 4.74 -10.05 20.40
CA ALA A 61 4.01 -10.56 19.25
C ALA A 61 3.01 -9.54 18.70
N THR A 62 2.26 -8.86 19.59
CA THR A 62 1.31 -7.81 19.21
C THR A 62 1.98 -6.57 18.65
N ALA A 63 3.13 -6.17 19.19
CA ALA A 63 3.93 -5.07 18.64
C ALA A 63 4.44 -5.40 17.23
N TYR A 64 4.99 -6.60 17.01
CA TYR A 64 5.42 -7.04 15.69
C TYR A 64 4.25 -7.11 14.68
N ARG A 65 3.11 -7.69 15.09
CA ARG A 65 1.88 -7.71 14.27
C ARG A 65 1.43 -6.29 13.92
N SER A 66 1.47 -5.35 14.86
CA SER A 66 1.09 -3.95 14.63
C SER A 66 2.02 -3.23 13.66
N SER A 67 3.34 -3.42 13.80
CA SER A 67 4.32 -2.84 12.88
C SER A 67 4.17 -3.43 11.47
N LEU A 68 3.88 -4.72 11.35
CA LEU A 68 3.59 -5.36 10.07
C LEU A 68 2.33 -4.78 9.42
N VAL A 69 1.22 -4.72 10.16
CA VAL A 69 -0.05 -4.16 9.67
C VAL A 69 0.13 -2.70 9.24
N ALA A 70 0.86 -1.89 10.01
CA ALA A 70 1.16 -0.52 9.64
C ALA A 70 1.81 -0.45 8.25
N HIS A 71 2.81 -1.29 7.97
CA HIS A 71 3.44 -1.34 6.64
C HIS A 71 2.50 -1.87 5.56
N LEU A 72 1.64 -2.84 5.85
CA LEU A 72 0.67 -3.38 4.89
C LEU A 72 -0.45 -2.40 4.56
N THR A 73 -0.82 -1.52 5.49
CA THR A 73 -1.82 -0.48 5.28
C THR A 73 -1.27 0.73 4.54
N VAL A 74 0.05 0.94 4.56
CA VAL A 74 0.68 2.00 3.78
C VAL A 74 0.68 1.57 2.31
N LEU A 75 -0.30 2.07 1.57
CA LEU A 75 -0.31 2.01 0.12
C LEU A 75 0.80 2.93 -0.38
N SER A 76 1.80 2.36 -1.06
CA SER A 76 2.85 3.15 -1.70
C SER A 76 2.28 3.73 -2.99
N PHE A 77 1.86 5.00 -2.93
CA PHE A 77 1.57 5.77 -4.12
C PHE A 77 2.89 6.28 -4.71
N PRO A 78 3.09 6.23 -6.04
CA PRO A 78 4.22 6.91 -6.66
C PRO A 78 4.15 8.40 -6.33
N SER A 79 5.31 9.04 -6.18
CA SER A 79 5.38 10.48 -5.89
C SER A 79 4.55 11.27 -6.91
N PRO A 80 3.64 12.15 -6.45
CA PRO A 80 2.91 13.02 -7.35
C PRO A 80 3.89 13.90 -8.14
N ILE A 81 3.42 14.36 -9.30
CA ILE A 81 4.14 15.34 -10.12
C ILE A 81 3.69 16.71 -9.62
N ASP A 82 4.53 17.36 -8.82
CA ASP A 82 4.21 18.66 -8.22
C ASP A 82 4.70 19.85 -9.05
N SER A 83 5.63 19.64 -9.99
CA SER A 83 6.26 20.72 -10.74
C SER A 83 6.44 20.40 -12.23
N MET A 84 6.58 21.46 -13.04
CA MET A 84 6.80 21.34 -14.48
C MET A 84 8.19 20.76 -14.80
N GLU A 85 9.16 20.99 -13.91
CA GLU A 85 10.50 20.39 -13.97
C GLU A 85 10.44 18.88 -13.78
N ASP A 86 9.68 18.41 -12.79
CA ASP A 86 9.51 16.98 -12.54
C ASP A 86 8.78 16.31 -13.72
N LEU A 87 7.78 16.99 -14.30
CA LEU A 87 7.12 16.53 -15.51
C LEU A 87 8.09 16.40 -16.70
N ALA A 88 8.90 17.43 -16.96
CA ALA A 88 9.87 17.41 -18.07
C ALA A 88 11.00 16.39 -17.85
N SER A 89 11.35 16.08 -16.60
CA SER A 89 12.41 15.12 -16.26
C SER A 89 12.02 13.65 -16.49
N ARG A 90 10.72 13.34 -16.61
CA ARG A 90 10.18 11.98 -16.73
C ARG A 90 9.88 11.66 -18.21
N PRO A 91 10.76 10.96 -18.96
CA PRO A 91 10.59 10.72 -20.39
C PRO A 91 9.44 9.74 -20.73
N ASP A 92 8.98 8.95 -19.75
CA ASP A 92 7.91 7.96 -19.93
C ASP A 92 6.49 8.54 -19.74
N TRP A 93 6.37 9.86 -19.52
CA TRP A 93 5.10 10.54 -19.29
C TRP A 93 4.75 11.45 -20.46
N SER A 94 3.54 11.27 -20.98
CA SER A 94 2.95 12.17 -21.98
C SER A 94 2.07 13.21 -21.29
N TRP A 95 1.94 14.39 -21.88
CA TRP A 95 1.07 15.42 -21.33
C TRP A 95 0.29 16.16 -22.42
N GLY A 96 -0.89 16.65 -22.04
CA GLY A 96 -1.74 17.41 -22.92
C GLY A 96 -2.34 18.64 -22.26
N CYS A 97 -2.70 19.59 -23.10
CA CYS A 97 -3.34 20.83 -22.72
C CYS A 97 -4.61 21.03 -23.53
N ARG A 98 -5.53 21.84 -23.01
CA ARG A 98 -6.55 22.46 -23.85
C ARG A 98 -5.89 23.40 -24.84
N ASP A 99 -6.52 23.62 -26.00
CA ASP A 99 -6.20 24.77 -26.86
C ASP A 99 -6.46 26.07 -26.08
N PHE A 100 -5.39 26.61 -25.48
CA PHE A 100 -5.44 27.84 -24.72
C PHE A 100 -5.56 29.01 -25.69
N LYS A 101 -6.69 29.72 -25.65
CA LYS A 101 -6.88 30.96 -26.38
C LYS A 101 -6.76 32.15 -25.43
N GLY A 102 -6.09 33.22 -25.87
CA GLY A 102 -5.98 34.47 -25.12
C GLY A 102 -4.70 34.63 -24.31
N SER A 103 -4.80 35.08 -23.06
CA SER A 103 -3.66 35.53 -22.23
C SER A 103 -2.65 34.42 -21.92
N ILE A 104 -3.11 33.18 -21.78
CA ILE A 104 -2.25 32.01 -21.49
C ILE A 104 -1.38 31.67 -22.70
N PHE A 105 -1.94 31.73 -23.91
CA PHE A 105 -1.17 31.54 -25.14
C PHE A 105 -0.03 32.55 -25.23
N LEU A 106 -0.35 33.82 -24.94
CA LEU A 106 0.65 34.88 -24.88
C LEU A 106 1.67 34.63 -23.77
N PHE A 107 1.24 34.14 -22.61
CA PHE A 107 2.13 33.78 -21.51
C PHE A 107 3.13 32.70 -21.94
N PHE A 108 2.68 31.57 -22.48
CA PHE A 108 3.58 30.49 -22.93
C PHE A 108 4.53 30.96 -24.04
N ASN A 109 4.07 31.82 -24.95
CA ASN A 109 4.89 32.35 -26.04
C ASN A 109 5.92 33.38 -25.56
N GLN A 110 5.58 34.21 -24.56
CA GLN A 110 6.45 35.27 -24.03
C GLN A 110 7.34 34.80 -22.86
N THR A 111 7.10 33.60 -22.33
CA THR A 111 7.83 33.08 -21.17
C THR A 111 9.32 32.87 -21.48
N LYS A 112 10.17 33.36 -20.56
CA LYS A 112 11.64 33.20 -20.64
C LYS A 112 12.14 31.88 -20.08
N ASP A 113 11.32 31.20 -19.28
CA ASP A 113 11.64 29.91 -18.68
C ASP A 113 11.77 28.83 -19.76
N PRO A 114 12.92 28.14 -19.87
CA PRO A 114 13.12 27.08 -20.85
C PRO A 114 12.21 25.86 -20.60
N ILE A 115 11.91 25.53 -19.35
CA ILE A 115 11.12 24.33 -18.99
C ILE A 115 9.69 24.49 -19.47
N MET A 116 9.08 25.65 -19.19
CA MET A 116 7.70 25.93 -19.58
C MET A 116 7.53 25.94 -21.11
N ARG A 117 8.56 26.36 -21.85
CA ARG A 117 8.58 26.34 -23.32
C ARG A 117 8.71 24.92 -23.86
N GLU A 118 9.53 24.10 -23.24
CA GLU A 118 9.69 22.68 -23.60
C GLU A 118 8.41 21.90 -23.35
N VAL A 119 7.81 22.07 -22.18
CA VAL A 119 6.50 21.50 -21.83
C VAL A 119 5.48 21.90 -22.88
N TYR A 120 5.31 23.20 -23.15
CA TYR A 120 4.32 23.68 -24.13
C TYR A 120 4.55 23.15 -25.56
N LYS A 121 5.80 22.99 -25.99
CA LYS A 121 6.14 22.49 -27.33
C LYS A 121 5.76 21.02 -27.52
N ASN A 122 5.88 20.21 -26.48
CA ASN A 122 5.59 18.77 -26.52
C ASN A 122 4.17 18.44 -26.03
N CYS A 123 3.35 19.43 -25.70
CA CYS A 123 1.95 19.22 -25.31
C CYS A 123 1.10 18.73 -26.48
N GLU A 124 0.32 17.68 -26.25
CA GLU A 124 -0.81 17.33 -27.14
C GLU A 124 -2.02 18.22 -26.85
N PHE A 125 -2.59 18.84 -27.89
CA PHE A 125 -3.84 19.60 -27.74
C PHE A 125 -5.04 18.64 -27.80
N CYS A 126 -5.77 18.52 -26.70
CA CYS A 126 -6.97 17.69 -26.59
C CYS A 126 -8.11 18.43 -25.90
N GLU A 127 -9.36 18.04 -26.16
CA GLU A 127 -10.48 18.49 -25.35
C GLU A 127 -10.44 17.87 -23.94
N THR A 128 -11.10 18.52 -22.97
CA THR A 128 -11.02 18.13 -21.56
C THR A 128 -11.58 16.74 -21.27
N GLU A 129 -12.64 16.30 -21.94
CA GLU A 129 -13.20 14.95 -21.73
C GLU A 129 -12.25 13.87 -22.30
N GLU A 130 -11.67 14.10 -23.48
CA GLU A 130 -10.70 13.20 -24.08
C GLU A 130 -9.39 13.15 -23.28
N GLY A 131 -8.90 14.32 -22.85
CA GLY A 131 -7.73 14.45 -21.98
C GLY A 131 -7.93 13.71 -20.66
N LEU A 132 -9.09 13.86 -20.02
CA LEU A 132 -9.41 13.14 -18.79
C LEU A 132 -9.47 11.62 -19.01
N GLY A 133 -10.02 11.16 -20.14
CA GLY A 133 -10.00 9.75 -20.53
C GLY A 133 -8.58 9.20 -20.65
N LYS A 134 -7.64 9.96 -21.23
CA LYS A 134 -6.22 9.59 -21.30
C LYS A 134 -5.56 9.58 -19.91
N VAL A 135 -5.88 10.53 -19.03
CA VAL A 135 -5.40 10.53 -17.64
C VAL A 135 -5.84 9.26 -16.91
N LEU A 136 -7.09 8.83 -17.12
CA LEU A 136 -7.64 7.60 -16.54
C LEU A 136 -7.00 6.33 -17.11
N ALA A 137 -6.60 6.34 -18.39
CA ALA A 137 -5.83 5.25 -19.01
C ALA A 137 -4.40 5.12 -18.44
N GLY A 138 -3.91 6.16 -17.75
CA GLY A 138 -2.64 6.18 -17.03
C GLY A 138 -1.46 6.72 -17.83
N LYS A 139 -0.38 7.10 -17.13
CA LYS A 139 0.86 7.70 -17.68
C LYS A 139 0.67 8.98 -18.51
N PHE A 140 -0.42 9.70 -18.27
CA PHE A 140 -0.74 10.95 -18.96
C PHE A 140 -1.11 12.05 -17.95
N SER A 141 -0.55 13.26 -18.10
CA SER A 141 -0.99 14.46 -17.37
C SER A 141 -1.82 15.36 -18.26
N TYR A 142 -2.84 15.97 -17.66
CA TYR A 142 -3.62 17.00 -18.33
C TYR A 142 -3.45 18.32 -17.58
N ILE A 143 -3.00 19.35 -18.30
CA ILE A 143 -2.71 20.68 -17.78
C ILE A 143 -3.84 21.62 -18.21
N ASP A 144 -4.55 22.18 -17.24
CA ASP A 144 -5.61 23.17 -17.44
C ASP A 144 -5.76 23.99 -16.16
N PHE A 145 -6.66 24.98 -16.16
CA PHE A 145 -6.95 25.73 -14.95
C PHE A 145 -7.63 24.88 -13.88
N GLU A 146 -7.27 25.14 -12.62
CA GLU A 146 -7.89 24.53 -11.44
C GLU A 146 -9.43 24.66 -11.48
N SER A 147 -9.96 25.82 -11.86
CA SER A 147 -11.41 26.05 -11.93
C SER A 147 -12.12 25.13 -12.93
N ILE A 148 -11.45 24.79 -14.03
CA ILE A 148 -11.97 23.90 -15.06
C ILE A 148 -11.83 22.45 -14.62
N LEU A 149 -10.67 22.07 -14.07
CA LEU A 149 -10.38 20.73 -13.59
C LEU A 149 -11.31 20.33 -12.44
N THR A 150 -11.47 21.17 -11.43
CA THR A 150 -12.37 20.90 -10.30
C THR A 150 -13.81 20.70 -10.76
N ARG A 151 -14.25 21.47 -11.76
CA ARG A 151 -15.58 21.30 -12.36
C ARG A 151 -15.71 20.00 -13.15
N ALA A 152 -14.71 19.64 -13.94
CA ALA A 152 -14.69 18.41 -14.74
C ALA A 152 -14.61 17.15 -13.84
N LEU A 153 -13.78 17.19 -12.81
CA LEU A 153 -13.65 16.14 -11.80
C LEU A 153 -14.96 15.97 -11.02
N GLY A 154 -15.61 17.06 -10.60
CA GLY A 154 -16.91 17.00 -9.92
C GLY A 154 -17.99 16.32 -10.77
N LYS A 155 -18.06 16.62 -12.07
CA LYS A 155 -18.97 15.94 -13.00
C LYS A 155 -18.66 14.45 -13.15
N THR A 156 -17.39 14.09 -13.24
CA THR A 156 -16.95 12.70 -13.44
C THR A 156 -17.23 11.86 -12.21
N HIS A 157 -16.90 12.38 -11.02
CA HIS A 157 -17.27 11.77 -9.74
C HIS A 157 -18.79 11.57 -9.61
N GLN A 158 -19.59 12.55 -10.04
CA GLN A 158 -21.04 12.43 -10.03
C GLN A 158 -21.56 11.34 -10.98
N ARG A 159 -20.98 11.21 -12.20
CA ARG A 159 -21.31 10.13 -13.13
C ARG A 159 -20.95 8.76 -12.56
N ASP A 160 -19.76 8.62 -12.00
CA ASP A 160 -19.28 7.36 -11.41
C ASP A 160 -20.15 6.94 -10.22
N TRP A 161 -20.48 7.89 -9.34
CA TRP A 161 -21.42 7.68 -8.23
C TRP A 161 -22.80 7.21 -8.72
N GLN A 162 -23.35 7.86 -9.75
CA GLN A 162 -24.62 7.46 -10.34
C GLN A 162 -24.56 6.04 -10.90
N SER A 163 -23.49 5.66 -11.60
CA SER A 163 -23.36 4.31 -12.17
C SER A 163 -23.15 3.21 -11.12
N THR A 164 -22.49 3.52 -10.00
CA THR A 164 -22.14 2.52 -8.98
C THR A 164 -23.26 2.34 -7.95
N CYS A 165 -23.94 3.43 -7.59
CA CYS A 165 -24.86 3.45 -6.46
C CYS A 165 -26.35 3.48 -6.86
N LEU A 166 -26.69 3.88 -8.09
CA LEU A 166 -28.08 3.87 -8.52
C LEU A 166 -28.45 2.54 -9.19
N PRO A 167 -29.64 1.99 -8.90
CA PRO A 167 -30.21 0.93 -9.73
C PRO A 167 -30.30 1.41 -11.20
N PRO A 168 -30.17 0.50 -12.18
CA PRO A 168 -30.12 0.86 -13.60
C PRO A 168 -31.38 1.59 -14.12
N GLU A 169 -32.47 1.59 -13.35
CA GLU A 169 -33.73 2.26 -13.65
C GLU A 169 -33.70 3.78 -13.38
N PHE A 170 -32.73 4.28 -12.62
CA PHE A 170 -32.62 5.70 -12.21
C PHE A 170 -31.48 6.46 -12.88
N VAL A 171 -30.75 5.83 -13.80
CA VAL A 171 -29.70 6.51 -14.58
C VAL A 171 -30.38 7.26 -15.74
N PRO A 172 -30.30 8.59 -15.81
CA PRO A 172 -30.83 9.33 -16.95
C PRO A 172 -30.08 8.92 -18.22
N LEU A 173 -30.84 8.63 -19.29
CA LEU A 173 -30.33 8.29 -20.63
C LEU A 173 -29.45 9.41 -21.21
#